data_AF-A0A327Z4P7-F1
#
_entry.id   AF-A0A327Z4P7-F1
#
_cell.length_a   1.000
_cell.length_b   1.000
_cell.length_c   1.000
_cell.angle_alpha   90.00
_cell.angle_beta   90.00
_cell.angle_gamma   90.00
#
_symmetry.space_group_name_H-M   'P 1'
#
loop_
_entity.id
_entity.type
_entity.pdbx_description
1 polymer ?
#
loop_
_entity_poly.entity_id
_entity_poly.type
_entity_poly.pdbx_seq_one_letter_code
_entity_poly.pdbx_strand_id
1 'polypeptide(L)'
;MPGLRADFYRRTDGDRIASVGRYTYQGRDVLMAWGFVDEKHCRRHAVHHPDHGWQSVVDGCPDVRFVHDEDEVVGLEVRSPAGEWLPARPHRPR
;
A
#
# COMPACT_ATOMS: atom_id res chain seq x y z
N MET A 1 13.81 0.20 0.28
CA MET A 1 13.56 -0.47 1.57
C MET A 1 13.65 -1.98 1.35
N PRO A 2 14.58 -2.67 2.01
CA PRO A 2 14.65 -4.13 1.98
C PRO A 2 13.32 -4.76 2.41
N GLY A 3 12.87 -5.79 1.70
CA GLY A 3 11.61 -6.49 2.00
C GLY A 3 10.34 -5.82 1.46
N LEU A 4 10.41 -4.59 0.92
CA LEU A 4 9.29 -3.97 0.20
C LEU A 4 9.28 -4.46 -1.26
N ARG A 5 8.14 -4.97 -1.71
CA ARG A 5 7.89 -5.38 -3.09
C ARG A 5 6.61 -4.73 -3.59
N ALA A 6 6.63 -4.27 -4.84
CA ALA A 6 5.45 -3.80 -5.56
C ALA A 6 5.24 -4.62 -6.84
N ASP A 7 4.05 -5.19 -7.00
CA ASP A 7 3.62 -5.87 -8.20
C ASP A 7 2.58 -5.01 -8.93
N PHE A 8 2.78 -4.78 -10.23
CA PHE A 8 1.88 -3.96 -11.04
C PHE A 8 1.11 -4.82 -12.04
N TYR A 9 -0.22 -4.73 -11.99
CA TYR A 9 -1.12 -5.41 -12.90
C TYR A 9 -1.83 -4.37 -13.76
N ARG A 10 -2.01 -4.68 -15.04
CA ARG A 10 -2.61 -3.76 -16.01
C ARG A 10 -3.65 -4.47 -16.85
N ARG A 11 -4.68 -3.74 -17.24
CA ARG A 11 -5.66 -4.19 -18.23
C ARG A 11 -6.19 -3.00 -19.03
N THR A 12 -6.64 -3.26 -20.24
CA THR A 12 -7.43 -2.29 -21.01
C THR A 12 -8.79 -2.05 -20.34
N ASP A 13 -9.24 -0.81 -20.33
CA ASP A 13 -10.52 -0.36 -19.81
C ASP A 13 -11.03 0.78 -20.71
N GLY A 14 -11.83 0.42 -21.72
CA GLY A 14 -12.15 1.29 -22.85
C GLY A 14 -10.88 1.73 -23.59
N ASP A 15 -10.75 3.03 -23.81
CA ASP A 15 -9.60 3.65 -24.48
C ASP A 15 -8.40 3.89 -23.54
N ARG A 16 -8.48 3.42 -22.29
CA ARG A 16 -7.46 3.64 -21.26
C ARG A 16 -6.90 2.34 -20.73
N ILE A 17 -5.78 2.42 -20.01
CA ILE A 17 -5.16 1.27 -19.34
C ILE A 17 -5.30 1.46 -17.84
N ALA A 18 -6.16 0.67 -17.22
CA ALA A 18 -6.27 0.58 -15.77
C ALA A 18 -5.03 -0.14 -15.21
N SER A 19 -4.50 0.35 -14.10
CA SER A 19 -3.34 -0.22 -13.42
C SER A 19 -3.60 -0.30 -11.92
N VAL A 20 -3.19 -1.40 -11.29
CA VAL A 20 -3.16 -1.57 -9.84
C VAL A 20 -1.75 -1.96 -9.40
N GLY A 21 -1.23 -1.26 -8.40
CA GLY A 21 -0.03 -1.66 -7.66
C GLY A 21 -0.44 -2.38 -6.37
N ARG A 22 0.05 -3.60 -6.18
CA ARG A 22 -0.05 -4.36 -4.93
C ARG A 22 1.28 -4.29 -4.20
N TYR A 23 1.26 -3.75 -2.99
CA TYR A 23 2.45 -3.54 -2.19
C TYR A 23 2.48 -4.53 -1.04
N THR A 24 3.61 -5.22 -0.94
CA THR A 24 3.88 -6.18 0.14
C THR A 24 5.16 -5.77 0.86
N TYR A 25 5.18 -5.93 2.19
CA TYR A 25 6.36 -5.71 3.01
C TYR A 25 6.64 -6.96 3.84
N GLN A 26 7.85 -7.49 3.74
CA GLN A 26 8.27 -8.73 4.41
C GLN A 26 7.28 -9.90 4.15
N GLY A 27 6.79 -9.99 2.90
CA GLY A 27 5.86 -11.02 2.45
C GLY A 27 4.39 -10.82 2.84
N ARG A 28 4.03 -9.69 3.47
CA ARG A 28 2.65 -9.37 3.88
C ARG A 28 2.06 -8.27 3.04
N ASP A 29 0.78 -8.37 2.70
CA ASP A 29 0.04 -7.28 2.06
C ASP A 29 -0.03 -6.05 2.97
N VAL A 30 0.17 -4.88 2.36
CA VAL A 30 0.15 -3.58 3.05
C VAL A 30 -0.91 -2.68 2.45
N LEU A 31 -0.85 -2.45 1.14
CA LEU A 31 -1.83 -1.64 0.43
C LEU A 31 -1.95 -2.05 -1.03
N MET A 32 -3.09 -1.70 -1.62
CA MET A 32 -3.27 -1.64 -3.07
C MET A 32 -3.66 -0.23 -3.46
N ALA A 33 -3.13 0.27 -4.57
CA ALA A 33 -3.52 1.55 -5.14
C ALA A 33 -3.72 1.39 -6.64
N TRP A 34 -4.78 1.99 -7.19
CA TRP A 34 -5.11 1.89 -8.60
C TRP A 34 -5.62 3.19 -9.18
N GLY A 35 -5.57 3.24 -10.51
CA GLY A 35 -5.97 4.36 -11.35
C GLY A 35 -5.71 3.96 -12.79
N PHE A 36 -5.42 4.95 -13.62
CA PHE A 36 -5.00 4.72 -15.00
C PHE A 36 -3.53 5.08 -15.19
N VAL A 37 -2.85 4.42 -16.13
CA VAL A 37 -1.40 4.63 -16.37
C VAL A 37 -1.06 6.04 -16.89
N ASP A 38 -2.05 6.74 -17.43
CA ASP A 38 -1.95 8.11 -17.93
C ASP A 38 -2.19 9.16 -16.82
N GLU A 39 -2.43 8.74 -15.58
CA GLU A 39 -2.64 9.61 -14.43
C GLU A 39 -1.40 9.71 -13.54
N LYS A 40 -1.11 10.93 -13.09
CA LYS A 40 -0.01 11.19 -12.15
C LYS A 40 -0.28 10.62 -10.75
N HIS A 41 -1.55 10.52 -10.34
CA HIS A 41 -1.97 10.16 -9.00
C HIS A 41 -2.92 8.95 -9.04
N CYS A 42 -2.86 8.12 -7.99
CA CYS A 42 -3.80 7.03 -7.81
C CYS A 42 -5.22 7.60 -7.62
N ARG A 43 -6.21 6.96 -8.23
CA ARG A 43 -7.62 7.33 -8.04
C ARG A 43 -8.18 6.77 -6.75
N ARG A 44 -7.76 5.58 -6.37
CA ARG A 44 -8.26 4.85 -5.21
C ARG A 44 -7.19 3.98 -4.60
N HIS A 45 -7.39 3.65 -3.33
CA HIS A 45 -6.57 2.68 -2.64
C HIS A 45 -7.39 1.87 -1.62
N ALA A 46 -6.81 0.77 -1.17
CA ALA A 46 -7.26 -0.01 -0.02
C ALA A 46 -6.03 -0.40 0.82
N VAL A 47 -6.18 -0.42 2.14
CA VAL A 47 -5.10 -0.77 3.08
C VAL A 47 -5.41 -2.13 3.70
N HIS A 48 -4.39 -2.95 3.90
CA HIS A 48 -4.53 -4.25 4.53
C HIS A 48 -4.24 -4.14 6.03
N HIS A 49 -5.26 -4.34 6.85
CA HIS A 49 -5.11 -4.43 8.30
C HIS A 49 -4.50 -5.79 8.67
N PRO A 50 -3.50 -5.84 9.57
CA PRO A 50 -2.82 -7.08 9.93
C PRO A 50 -3.78 -8.16 10.47
N ASP A 51 -4.77 -7.76 11.26
CA ASP A 51 -5.71 -8.68 11.93
C ASP A 51 -7.09 -8.77 11.26
N HIS A 52 -7.42 -7.83 10.36
CA HIS A 52 -8.78 -7.67 9.80
C HIS A 52 -8.81 -7.75 8.28
N GLY A 53 -7.65 -7.89 7.64
CA GLY A 53 -7.54 -7.98 6.19
C GLY A 53 -7.79 -6.66 5.48
N TRP A 54 -8.18 -6.75 4.20
CA TRP A 54 -8.45 -5.59 3.35
C TRP A 54 -9.56 -4.70 3.92
N GLN A 55 -9.21 -3.44 4.13
CA GLN A 55 -10.14 -2.39 4.52
C GLN A 55 -10.89 -1.86 3.29
N SER A 56 -11.93 -1.05 3.54
CA SER A 56 -12.71 -0.39 2.50
C SER A 56 -11.85 0.37 1.50
N VAL A 57 -12.31 0.36 0.26
CA VAL A 57 -11.75 1.20 -0.81
C VAL A 57 -12.08 2.66 -0.54
N VAL A 58 -11.09 3.53 -0.67
CA VAL A 58 -11.25 4.98 -0.57
C VAL A 58 -10.60 5.69 -1.76
N ASP A 59 -11.06 6.91 -2.04
CA ASP A 59 -10.51 7.73 -3.13
C ASP A 59 -9.15 8.36 -2.74
N GLY A 60 -8.35 8.65 -3.76
CA GLY A 60 -7.02 9.25 -3.65
C GLY A 60 -5.88 8.25 -3.42
N CYS A 61 -4.68 8.82 -3.26
CA CYS A 61 -3.47 8.07 -2.94
C CYS A 61 -3.45 7.66 -1.45
N PRO A 62 -2.76 6.56 -1.11
CA PRO A 62 -2.54 6.21 0.28
C PRO A 62 -1.60 7.20 0.96
N ASP A 63 -1.88 7.53 2.22
CA ASP A 63 -0.93 8.21 3.10
C ASP A 63 0.05 7.19 3.68
N VAL A 64 1.34 7.38 3.43
CA VAL A 64 2.42 6.49 3.90
C VAL A 64 3.45 7.31 4.64
N ARG A 65 3.93 6.80 5.77
CA ARG A 65 5.09 7.35 6.47
C ARG A 65 6.11 6.27 6.77
N PHE A 66 7.39 6.65 6.78
CA PHE A 66 8.49 5.76 7.11
C PHE A 66 8.79 5.82 8.60
N VAL A 67 9.02 4.65 9.20
CA VAL A 67 9.53 4.52 10.56
C VAL A 67 11.04 4.50 10.48
N HIS A 68 11.68 5.38 11.27
CA HIS A 68 13.13 5.51 11.31
C HIS A 68 13.66 5.05 12.67
N ASP A 69 14.81 4.40 12.67
CA ASP A 69 15.67 4.22 13.83
C ASP A 69 16.96 5.01 13.54
N GLU A 70 17.19 6.08 14.29
CA GLU A 70 18.17 7.13 13.94
C GLU A 70 17.99 7.62 12.48
N ASP A 71 18.92 7.28 11.58
CA ASP A 71 18.89 7.63 10.17
C ASP A 71 18.45 6.47 9.25
N GLU A 72 18.22 5.28 9.80
CA GLU A 72 17.84 4.08 9.03
C GLU A 72 16.32 3.93 8.94
N VAL A 73 15.80 3.70 7.73
CA VAL A 73 14.40 3.35 7.54
C VAL A 73 14.17 1.89 7.88
N VAL A 74 13.58 1.64 9.05
CA VAL A 74 13.31 0.29 9.60
C VAL A 74 11.89 -0.23 9.29
N GLY A 75 11.01 0.61 8.76
CA GLY A 75 9.67 0.19 8.39
C GLY A 75 8.80 1.28 7.78
N LEU A 76 7.52 0.97 7.63
CA LEU A 76 6.51 1.91 7.14
C LEU A 76 5.18 1.70 7.85
N GLU A 77 4.39 2.78 7.90
CA GLU A 77 3.00 2.76 8.35
C GLU A 77 2.12 3.38 7.26
N VAL A 78 0.92 2.83 7.12
CA VAL A 78 -0.07 3.30 6.14
C VAL A 78 -1.32 3.72 6.89
N ARG A 79 -1.87 4.88 6.53
CA ARG A 79 -3.08 5.38 7.18
C ARG A 79 -4.30 4.61 6.69
N SER A 80 -5.08 4.05 7.61
CA SER A 80 -6.34 3.38 7.31
C SER A 80 -7.44 4.39 6.96
N PRO A 81 -8.54 3.95 6.31
CA PRO A 81 -9.73 4.79 6.10
C PRO A 81 -10.32 5.38 7.38
N ALA A 82 -10.15 4.71 8.52
CA ALA A 82 -10.57 5.20 9.84
C ALA A 82 -9.63 6.26 10.43
N GLY A 83 -8.52 6.56 9.74
CA GLY A 83 -7.53 7.56 10.15
C GLY A 83 -6.39 7.02 11.02
N GLU A 84 -6.38 5.72 11.32
CA GLU A 84 -5.35 5.06 12.14
C GLU A 84 -4.08 4.78 11.33
N TRP A 85 -2.91 4.87 11.96
CA TRP A 85 -1.65 4.48 11.30
C TRP A 85 -1.38 3.00 11.56
N LEU A 86 -1.48 2.19 10.51
CA LEU A 86 -1.28 0.74 10.58
C LEU A 86 0.18 0.41 10.28
N PRO A 87 0.91 -0.21 11.22
CA PRO A 87 2.30 -0.56 11.01
C PRO A 87 2.41 -1.79 10.12
N ALA A 88 3.25 -1.71 9.08
CA ALA A 88 3.68 -2.88 8.34
C ALA A 88 4.76 -3.60 9.18
N ARG A 89 4.34 -4.34 10.22
CA ARG A 89 5.29 -4.99 11.12
C ARG A 89 5.81 -6.29 10.51
N PRO A 90 7.13 -6.57 10.62
CA PRO A 90 7.62 -7.93 10.52
C PRO A 90 7.04 -8.77 11.66
N HIS A 91 6.80 -10.04 11.41
CA HIS A 91 6.50 -10.98 12.50
C HIS A 91 7.77 -11.09 13.37
N ARG A 92 7.72 -10.67 14.65
CA ARG A 92 8.67 -11.21 15.63
C ARG A 92 8.27 -12.66 15.86
N PRO A 93 9.08 -13.67 15.47
CA PRO A 93 8.85 -15.02 15.97
C PRO A 93 8.93 -14.96 17.51
N ARG A 94 8.01 -15.67 18.17
CA ARG A 94 8.06 -15.90 19.61
C ARG A 94 9.25 -16.76 19.97
#